data_AF-A0A358KGW0-F1
#
_entry.id   AF-A0A358KGW0-F1
#
_cell.length_a   1.000
_cell.length_b   1.000
_cell.length_c   1.000
_cell.angle_alpha   90.00
_cell.angle_beta   90.00
_cell.angle_gamma   90.00
#
_symmetry.space_group_name_H-M   'P 1'
#
loop_
_entity.id
_entity.type
_entity.pdbx_description
1 polymer ?
#
loop_
_entity_poly.entity_id
_entity_poly.type
_entity_poly.pdbx_seq_one_letter_code
_entity_poly.pdbx_strand_id
1 'polypeptide(L)'
;MGNLQRPRRCLGQGMKSLIRFFVAAGLLAGLAKPFAVEAKPHVVLLSGEKLYDSAVTLPKYAEALEKKFGFRCTTLTRVEKNEFANLDALGQADLVIFYMRRMTLPADQLGQVKRYIESGKPVIGLRTASHAIQNWLEMDKLVLGGNYQGHHKNELHGNASVVPGAKGHPVLNGVGSEFKMGGSLYKNTPLAKQGKPLLTGRVEGHPAEPVAWTHSYKGNRTFYTSLGHKDDFANPQFVKLLDNAVAWCLAKSAKPGASPADVADKYGIEEGKPFRIGVSLFEKMWKTDNLTLLDVRTTPEYKAGHIPGTKWIDWFSPKFADEVAKLDKDKVYLVYCAGGVRSARACKKMSEMGFKYTVDLAPGFNGWKAAGKAIEK
;
A
#
# COMPACT_ATOMS: atom_id res chain seq x y z
N MET A 1 66.81 -40.24 -51.03
CA MET A 1 65.33 -40.34 -50.94
C MET A 1 64.85 -38.95 -50.54
N GLY A 2 64.59 -38.02 -51.47
CA GLY A 2 63.39 -37.98 -52.33
C GLY A 2 62.19 -37.52 -51.46
N ASN A 3 61.50 -36.40 -51.68
CA ASN A 3 61.41 -35.53 -52.84
C ASN A 3 60.77 -34.16 -52.44
N LEU A 4 61.25 -33.11 -53.12
CA LEU A 4 60.55 -31.96 -53.75
C LEU A 4 59.54 -31.10 -52.94
N GLN A 5 59.82 -29.79 -52.71
CA GLN A 5 59.70 -28.59 -53.60
C GLN A 5 58.28 -27.94 -53.56
N ARG A 6 58.10 -26.74 -52.95
CA ARG A 6 58.27 -25.33 -53.47
C ARG A 6 57.15 -24.88 -54.43
N PRO A 7 56.79 -23.57 -54.58
CA PRO A 7 57.63 -22.34 -54.56
C PRO A 7 57.04 -21.17 -53.71
N ARG A 8 57.71 -20.08 -53.28
CA ARG A 8 58.53 -18.98 -53.87
C ARG A 8 57.82 -18.02 -54.85
N ARG A 9 57.62 -16.75 -54.40
CA ARG A 9 57.97 -15.42 -55.00
C ARG A 9 56.86 -14.40 -54.70
N CYS A 10 57.03 -13.08 -54.75
CA CYS A 10 58.09 -12.10 -54.54
C CYS A 10 57.45 -10.72 -54.92
N LEU A 11 57.94 -9.62 -54.35
CA LEU A 11 57.84 -8.22 -54.84
C LEU A 11 56.47 -7.51 -54.91
N GLY A 12 56.45 -6.26 -54.41
CA GLY A 12 55.79 -5.17 -55.15
C GLY A 12 55.00 -4.12 -54.36
N GLN A 13 55.66 -2.99 -54.09
CA GLN A 13 55.15 -1.61 -54.28
C GLN A 13 53.92 -1.12 -53.48
N GLY A 14 54.21 -0.23 -52.52
CA GLY A 14 53.89 1.20 -52.63
C GLY A 14 52.57 1.64 -53.27
N MET A 15 51.71 2.19 -52.41
CA MET A 15 51.01 3.48 -52.57
C MET A 15 49.94 3.60 -53.66
N LYS A 16 48.69 3.75 -53.23
CA LYS A 16 47.76 4.78 -53.75
C LYS A 16 46.62 5.04 -52.77
N SER A 17 46.62 6.29 -52.31
CA SER A 17 45.57 6.98 -51.58
C SER A 17 44.21 6.86 -52.29
N LEU A 18 43.16 6.62 -51.51
CA LEU A 18 41.81 7.09 -51.83
C LEU A 18 41.14 7.54 -50.53
N ILE A 19 41.21 8.85 -50.31
CA ILE A 19 40.36 9.61 -49.41
C ILE A 19 38.90 9.31 -49.81
N ARG A 20 38.15 8.66 -48.92
CA ARG A 20 36.69 8.63 -48.99
C ARG A 20 36.15 9.57 -47.91
N PHE A 21 35.54 10.66 -48.38
CA PHE A 21 34.65 11.50 -47.58
C PHE A 21 33.51 10.64 -47.03
N PHE A 22 33.49 10.41 -45.72
CA PHE A 22 32.27 10.01 -45.03
C PHE A 22 31.55 11.29 -44.60
N VAL A 23 30.46 11.61 -45.30
CA VAL A 23 29.44 12.54 -44.82
C VAL A 23 28.81 11.89 -43.58
N ALA A 24 29.13 12.40 -42.40
CA ALA A 24 28.42 12.06 -41.17
C ALA A 24 27.05 12.73 -41.19
N ALA A 25 26.07 12.09 -41.83
CA ALA A 25 24.68 12.45 -41.66
C ALA A 25 24.23 11.98 -40.27
N GLY A 26 24.05 12.93 -39.35
CA GLY A 26 23.56 12.68 -38.01
C GLY A 26 22.14 12.12 -38.03
N LEU A 27 22.00 10.85 -37.65
CA LEU A 27 20.74 10.32 -37.14
C LEU A 27 20.73 10.52 -35.62
N LEU A 28 20.11 11.61 -35.17
CA LEU A 28 19.59 11.71 -33.81
C LEU A 28 18.40 10.74 -33.71
N ALA A 29 18.69 9.46 -33.48
CA ALA A 29 17.69 8.51 -33.03
C ALA A 29 17.27 8.93 -31.62
N GLY A 30 16.13 9.60 -31.51
CA GLY A 30 15.48 9.84 -30.22
C GLY A 30 15.25 8.49 -29.54
N LEU A 31 15.97 8.23 -28.46
CA LEU A 31 15.69 7.13 -27.55
C LEU A 31 14.35 7.43 -26.88
N ALA A 32 13.25 7.03 -27.51
CA ALA A 32 11.99 6.88 -26.83
C ALA A 32 12.22 5.90 -25.67
N LYS A 33 12.13 6.38 -24.43
CA LYS A 33 12.12 5.50 -23.25
C LYS A 33 11.01 4.47 -23.50
N PRO A 34 11.25 3.16 -23.33
CA PRO A 34 10.17 2.20 -23.37
C PRO A 34 9.14 2.64 -22.33
N PHE A 35 7.89 2.83 -22.75
CA PHE A 35 6.78 3.00 -21.82
C PHE A 35 6.80 1.77 -20.91
N ALA A 36 7.15 1.96 -19.63
CA ALA A 36 7.03 0.91 -18.65
C ALA A 36 5.55 0.51 -18.59
N VAL A 37 5.23 -0.70 -19.05
CA VAL A 37 3.91 -1.28 -18.84
C VAL A 37 3.72 -1.36 -17.33
N GLU A 38 2.76 -0.62 -16.81
CA GLU A 38 2.47 -0.62 -15.38
C GLU A 38 2.09 -2.05 -14.96
N ALA A 39 2.84 -2.63 -14.02
CA ALA A 39 2.60 -3.99 -13.57
C ALA A 39 1.21 -4.09 -12.93
N LYS A 40 0.40 -5.05 -13.39
CA LYS A 40 -0.93 -5.31 -12.85
C LYS A 40 -0.81 -5.75 -11.39
N PRO A 41 -1.58 -5.16 -10.44
CA PRO A 41 -1.59 -5.61 -9.06
C PRO A 41 -1.88 -7.11 -8.94
N HIS A 42 -1.12 -7.80 -8.08
CA HIS A 42 -1.25 -9.23 -7.84
C HIS A 42 -2.05 -9.51 -6.56
N VAL A 43 -3.23 -10.11 -6.70
CA VAL A 43 -4.08 -10.56 -5.59
C VAL A 43 -3.89 -12.06 -5.37
N VAL A 44 -3.50 -12.45 -4.16
CA VAL A 44 -3.43 -13.87 -3.77
C VAL A 44 -4.61 -14.20 -2.85
N LEU A 45 -5.37 -15.25 -3.19
CA LEU A 45 -6.54 -15.69 -2.44
C LEU A 45 -6.24 -17.04 -1.78
N LEU A 46 -6.21 -17.08 -0.45
CA LEU A 46 -5.95 -18.30 0.31
C LEU A 46 -7.26 -18.99 0.70
N SER A 47 -7.55 -20.11 0.05
CA SER A 47 -8.70 -20.97 0.31
C SER A 47 -8.32 -22.12 1.26
N GLY A 48 -8.47 -21.90 2.57
CA GLY A 48 -8.09 -22.85 3.61
C GLY A 48 -9.24 -23.38 4.45
N GLU A 49 -10.49 -23.10 4.10
CA GLU A 49 -11.67 -23.61 4.80
C GLU A 49 -12.41 -24.69 3.97
N LYS A 50 -13.36 -25.43 4.57
CA LYS A 50 -14.13 -26.52 3.89
C LYS A 50 -15.63 -26.45 4.24
N LEU A 51 -16.03 -25.48 5.06
CA LEU A 51 -17.39 -25.37 5.58
C LEU A 51 -18.28 -24.51 4.67
N TYR A 52 -17.67 -23.58 3.94
CA TYR A 52 -18.35 -22.54 3.17
C TYR A 52 -17.92 -22.50 1.69
N ASP A 53 -17.31 -23.58 1.22
CA ASP A 53 -16.90 -23.78 -0.18
C ASP A 53 -15.96 -22.69 -0.73
N SER A 54 -15.01 -22.22 0.07
CA SER A 54 -13.93 -21.30 -0.37
C SER A 54 -13.17 -21.81 -1.60
N ALA A 55 -12.99 -23.13 -1.72
CA ALA A 55 -12.33 -23.77 -2.86
C ALA A 55 -13.13 -23.62 -4.18
N VAL A 56 -14.41 -23.26 -4.10
CA VAL A 56 -15.27 -22.98 -5.25
C VAL A 56 -15.50 -21.48 -5.42
N THR A 57 -15.74 -20.76 -4.32
CA THR A 57 -16.08 -19.33 -4.35
C THR A 57 -14.88 -18.45 -4.67
N LEU A 58 -13.70 -18.71 -4.10
CA LEU A 58 -12.52 -17.87 -4.35
C LEU A 58 -12.02 -17.94 -5.80
N PRO A 59 -11.91 -19.10 -6.47
CA PRO A 59 -11.53 -19.14 -7.88
C PRO A 59 -12.49 -18.34 -8.78
N LYS A 60 -13.81 -18.49 -8.58
CA LYS A 60 -14.81 -17.72 -9.33
C LYS A 60 -14.70 -16.21 -9.08
N TYR A 61 -14.44 -15.84 -7.82
CA TYR A 61 -14.25 -14.43 -7.48
C TYR A 61 -12.94 -13.86 -8.06
N ALA A 62 -11.87 -14.65 -8.08
CA ALA A 62 -10.61 -14.30 -8.71
C ALA A 62 -10.79 -14.02 -10.20
N GLU A 63 -11.46 -14.90 -10.96
CA GLU A 63 -11.80 -14.67 -12.37
C GLU A 63 -12.60 -13.38 -12.57
N ALA A 64 -13.54 -13.09 -11.67
CA ALA A 64 -14.31 -11.84 -11.71
C ALA A 64 -13.42 -10.61 -11.47
N LEU A 65 -12.47 -10.66 -10.54
CA LEU A 65 -11.49 -9.60 -10.30
C LEU A 65 -10.60 -9.36 -11.53
N GLU A 66 -10.11 -10.42 -12.16
CA GLU A 66 -9.30 -10.34 -13.37
C GLU A 66 -10.09 -9.70 -14.51
N LYS A 67 -11.34 -10.13 -14.74
CA LYS A 67 -12.20 -9.60 -15.80
C LYS A 67 -12.60 -8.15 -15.56
N LYS A 68 -12.93 -7.79 -14.32
CA LYS A 68 -13.49 -6.47 -13.98
C LYS A 68 -12.43 -5.39 -13.80
N PHE A 69 -11.29 -5.74 -13.20
CA PHE A 69 -10.27 -4.78 -12.79
C PHE A 69 -8.91 -5.00 -13.48
N GLY A 70 -8.75 -6.10 -14.21
CA GLY A 70 -7.49 -6.42 -14.89
C GLY A 70 -6.36 -6.82 -13.95
N PHE A 71 -6.67 -7.16 -12.68
CA PHE A 71 -5.68 -7.67 -11.73
C PHE A 71 -5.10 -9.01 -12.20
N ARG A 72 -3.93 -9.36 -11.68
CA ARG A 72 -3.43 -10.74 -11.73
C ARG A 72 -3.94 -11.43 -10.47
N CYS A 73 -4.60 -12.58 -10.57
CA CYS A 73 -5.02 -13.33 -9.39
C CYS A 73 -4.31 -14.68 -9.28
N THR A 74 -4.13 -15.16 -8.05
CA THR A 74 -3.66 -16.52 -7.78
C THR A 74 -4.43 -17.08 -6.60
N THR A 75 -5.21 -18.13 -6.84
CA THR A 75 -5.91 -18.82 -5.77
C THR A 75 -5.09 -20.02 -5.31
N LEU A 76 -4.81 -20.09 -4.02
CA LEU A 76 -4.12 -21.21 -3.39
C LEU A 76 -5.11 -21.93 -2.49
N THR A 77 -5.41 -23.19 -2.82
CA THR A 77 -6.27 -24.06 -2.02
C THR A 77 -5.42 -24.95 -1.14
N ARG A 78 -5.84 -25.16 0.11
CA ARG A 78 -5.16 -26.13 0.99
C ARG A 78 -5.15 -27.51 0.35
N VAL A 79 -3.99 -28.16 0.35
CA VAL A 79 -3.83 -29.52 -0.20
C VAL A 79 -4.01 -30.59 0.87
N GLU A 80 -3.86 -30.22 2.14
CA GLU A 80 -4.05 -31.09 3.29
C GLU A 80 -4.82 -30.36 4.41
N LYS A 81 -4.80 -30.90 5.64
CA LYS A 81 -5.43 -30.25 6.81
C LYS A 81 -4.89 -28.85 7.07
N ASN A 82 -3.58 -28.64 6.89
CA ASN A 82 -2.83 -27.55 7.50
C ASN A 82 -1.88 -26.79 6.56
N GLU A 83 -1.82 -27.10 5.26
CA GLU A 83 -0.78 -26.57 4.36
C GLU A 83 -1.30 -26.25 2.96
N PHE A 84 -0.57 -25.37 2.29
CA PHE A 84 -0.71 -25.04 0.86
C PHE A 84 0.48 -25.60 0.08
N ALA A 85 0.26 -26.04 -1.16
CA ALA A 85 1.34 -26.59 -1.98
C ALA A 85 2.38 -25.56 -2.43
N ASN A 86 1.99 -24.29 -2.63
CA ASN A 86 2.89 -23.25 -3.12
C ASN A 86 2.52 -21.88 -2.55
N LEU A 87 3.07 -21.57 -1.38
CA LEU A 87 2.80 -20.31 -0.68
C LEU A 87 3.82 -19.20 -1.04
N ASP A 88 4.80 -19.48 -1.91
CA ASP A 88 5.80 -18.51 -2.38
C ASP A 88 5.18 -17.33 -3.15
N ALA A 89 3.97 -17.51 -3.69
CA ALA A 89 3.19 -16.45 -4.32
C ALA A 89 2.96 -15.23 -3.40
N LEU A 90 2.98 -15.41 -2.07
CA LEU A 90 2.88 -14.30 -1.11
C LEU A 90 4.01 -13.28 -1.28
N GLY A 91 5.21 -13.68 -1.71
CA GLY A 91 6.35 -12.78 -1.89
C GLY A 91 6.10 -11.69 -2.94
N GLN A 92 5.28 -12.00 -3.95
CA GLN A 92 4.96 -11.10 -5.06
C GLN A 92 3.57 -10.46 -4.95
N ALA A 93 2.75 -10.88 -3.99
CA ALA A 93 1.41 -10.37 -3.81
C ALA A 93 1.41 -8.88 -3.42
N ASP A 94 0.48 -8.11 -3.97
CA ASP A 94 0.16 -6.75 -3.55
C ASP A 94 -0.98 -6.74 -2.53
N LEU A 95 -1.86 -7.76 -2.57
CA LEU A 95 -2.94 -7.99 -1.61
C LEU A 95 -3.09 -9.50 -1.36
N VAL A 96 -3.32 -9.89 -0.10
CA VAL A 96 -3.70 -11.25 0.27
C VAL A 96 -5.09 -11.26 0.89
N ILE A 97 -5.96 -12.12 0.33
CA ILE A 97 -7.29 -12.42 0.85
C ILE A 97 -7.23 -13.75 1.61
N PHE A 98 -7.44 -13.71 2.92
CA PHE A 98 -7.49 -14.90 3.77
C PHE A 98 -8.92 -15.39 3.89
N TYR A 99 -9.19 -16.60 3.39
CA TYR A 99 -10.41 -17.34 3.68
C TYR A 99 -10.06 -18.76 4.15
N MET A 100 -9.63 -18.84 5.41
CA MET A 100 -9.06 -20.03 6.02
C MET A 100 -9.76 -20.34 7.34
N ARG A 101 -9.63 -21.56 7.86
CA ARG A 101 -10.28 -21.94 9.12
C ARG A 101 -9.49 -23.01 9.88
N ARG A 102 -9.15 -22.70 11.15
CA ARG A 102 -8.62 -23.66 12.13
C ARG A 102 -7.46 -24.53 11.61
N MET A 103 -6.51 -23.90 10.92
CA MET A 103 -5.29 -24.51 10.42
C MET A 103 -4.14 -24.26 11.39
N THR A 104 -3.32 -25.27 11.64
CA THR A 104 -2.03 -25.13 12.33
C THR A 104 -0.95 -25.16 11.26
N LEU A 105 -0.56 -23.99 10.74
CA LEU A 105 0.37 -23.92 9.60
C LEU A 105 1.75 -24.48 9.97
N PRO A 106 2.43 -25.21 9.06
CA PRO A 106 3.85 -25.50 9.19
C PRO A 106 4.68 -24.24 9.47
N ALA A 107 5.79 -24.37 10.19
CA ALA A 107 6.56 -23.23 10.70
C ALA A 107 7.08 -22.30 9.58
N ASP A 108 7.49 -22.87 8.46
CA ASP A 108 7.92 -22.17 7.25
C ASP A 108 6.78 -21.37 6.62
N GLN A 109 5.58 -21.98 6.47
CA GLN A 109 4.40 -21.32 5.92
C GLN A 109 3.86 -20.23 6.85
N LEU A 110 3.83 -20.47 8.16
CA LEU A 110 3.52 -19.43 9.14
C LEU A 110 4.51 -18.26 9.03
N GLY A 111 5.80 -18.56 8.86
CA GLY A 111 6.84 -17.57 8.62
C GLY A 111 6.60 -16.75 7.35
N GLN A 112 6.18 -17.38 6.25
CA GLN A 112 5.83 -16.69 5.00
C GLN A 112 4.63 -15.75 5.18
N VAL A 113 3.55 -16.22 5.83
CA VAL A 113 2.37 -15.39 6.15
C VAL A 113 2.76 -14.19 7.01
N LYS A 114 3.52 -14.40 8.08
CA LYS A 114 3.99 -13.33 8.95
C LYS A 114 4.87 -12.34 8.20
N ARG A 115 5.82 -12.78 7.37
CA ARG A 115 6.67 -11.89 6.56
C ARG A 115 5.84 -11.02 5.60
N TYR A 116 4.81 -11.57 4.98
CA TYR A 116 3.90 -10.79 4.14
C TYR A 116 3.21 -9.69 4.95
N ILE A 117 2.61 -10.04 6.10
CA ILE A 117 1.87 -9.08 6.93
C ILE A 117 2.82 -8.01 7.52
N GLU A 118 3.98 -8.42 8.01
CA GLU A 118 5.00 -7.51 8.57
C GLU A 118 5.61 -6.57 7.51
N SER A 119 5.46 -6.87 6.22
CA SER A 119 5.89 -5.95 5.15
C SER A 119 4.99 -4.71 5.01
N GLY A 120 3.86 -4.65 5.74
CA GLY A 120 2.90 -3.56 5.67
C GLY A 120 1.97 -3.61 4.45
N LYS A 121 1.97 -4.74 3.72
CA LYS A 121 1.09 -4.94 2.56
C LYS A 121 -0.37 -5.17 3.01
N PRO A 122 -1.35 -4.74 2.20
CA PRO A 122 -2.77 -4.88 2.49
C PRO A 122 -3.25 -6.31 2.77
N VAL A 123 -4.26 -6.44 3.63
CA VAL A 123 -4.87 -7.73 3.99
C VAL A 123 -6.38 -7.63 3.90
N ILE A 124 -7.03 -8.67 3.36
CA ILE A 124 -8.46 -8.89 3.53
C ILE A 124 -8.69 -10.19 4.29
N GLY A 125 -9.47 -10.15 5.37
CA GLY A 125 -9.94 -11.34 6.07
C GLY A 125 -11.43 -11.59 5.80
N LEU A 126 -11.77 -12.82 5.40
CA LEU A 126 -13.15 -13.24 5.18
C LEU A 126 -13.58 -14.28 6.22
N ARG A 127 -14.73 -14.04 6.82
CA ARG A 127 -15.44 -14.96 7.71
C ARG A 127 -14.52 -15.59 8.75
N THR A 128 -14.12 -16.85 8.54
CA THR A 128 -13.33 -17.63 9.48
C THR A 128 -11.86 -17.21 9.60
N ALA A 129 -11.42 -16.22 8.82
CA ALA A 129 -10.09 -15.62 8.92
C ALA A 129 -9.73 -15.18 10.34
N SER A 130 -10.71 -14.75 11.14
CA SER A 130 -10.55 -14.37 12.56
C SER A 130 -10.06 -15.50 13.47
N HIS A 131 -10.15 -16.75 13.02
CA HIS A 131 -9.66 -17.91 13.75
C HIS A 131 -9.02 -18.92 12.78
N ALA A 132 -8.40 -18.40 11.72
CA ALA A 132 -7.79 -19.18 10.68
C ALA A 132 -6.56 -19.95 11.15
N ILE A 133 -5.65 -19.29 11.87
CA ILE A 133 -4.31 -19.81 12.18
C ILE A 133 -4.22 -20.13 13.67
N GLN A 134 -4.34 -21.40 14.03
CA GLN A 134 -4.43 -21.86 15.43
C GLN A 134 -3.12 -21.66 16.20
N ASN A 135 -1.98 -21.67 15.51
CA ASN A 135 -0.67 -21.35 16.08
C ASN A 135 -0.32 -19.85 15.97
N TRP A 136 -1.32 -18.98 15.72
CA TRP A 136 -1.20 -17.51 15.76
C TRP A 136 -2.59 -16.84 15.81
N LEU A 137 -3.35 -17.10 16.88
CA LEU A 137 -4.70 -16.54 17.05
C LEU A 137 -4.70 -15.02 17.23
N GLU A 138 -3.56 -14.45 17.66
CA GLU A 138 -3.36 -13.02 17.81
C GLU A 138 -3.54 -12.26 16.49
N MET A 139 -3.46 -12.93 15.33
CA MET A 139 -3.73 -12.34 14.02
C MET A 139 -5.08 -11.61 13.98
N ASP A 140 -6.11 -12.14 14.66
CA ASP A 140 -7.44 -11.52 14.67
C ASP A 140 -7.40 -10.10 15.25
N LYS A 141 -6.88 -9.99 16.47
CA LYS A 141 -6.82 -8.72 17.18
C LYS A 141 -5.77 -7.78 16.61
N LEU A 142 -4.59 -8.31 16.23
CA LEU A 142 -3.46 -7.50 15.80
C LEU A 142 -3.58 -7.04 14.35
N VAL A 143 -3.99 -7.92 13.43
CA VAL A 143 -3.93 -7.67 11.99
C VAL A 143 -5.30 -7.33 11.44
N LEU A 144 -6.31 -8.11 11.82
CA LEU A 144 -7.69 -7.95 11.34
C LEU A 144 -8.44 -6.88 12.14
N GLY A 145 -8.00 -6.55 13.35
CA GLY A 145 -8.66 -5.60 14.26
C GLY A 145 -9.93 -6.15 14.90
N GLY A 146 -10.12 -7.48 14.85
CA GLY A 146 -11.27 -8.20 15.38
C GLY A 146 -11.13 -8.59 16.85
N ASN A 147 -12.16 -9.29 17.32
CA ASN A 147 -12.20 -9.90 18.65
C ASN A 147 -13.25 -11.03 18.63
N TYR A 148 -13.01 -12.03 17.80
CA TYR A 148 -13.96 -13.12 17.56
C TYR A 148 -14.18 -13.97 18.83
N GLN A 149 -15.43 -14.03 19.28
CA GLN A 149 -15.86 -14.74 20.49
C GLN A 149 -16.90 -15.82 20.20
N GLY A 150 -16.89 -16.36 18.98
CA GLY A 150 -17.88 -17.33 18.51
C GLY A 150 -19.00 -16.67 17.71
N HIS A 151 -20.12 -17.36 17.60
CA HIS A 151 -21.27 -16.91 16.80
C HIS A 151 -22.60 -17.28 17.46
N HIS A 152 -23.67 -16.60 17.04
CA HIS A 152 -25.04 -16.96 17.38
C HIS A 152 -25.49 -18.21 16.60
N LYS A 153 -26.69 -18.71 16.90
CA LYS A 153 -27.21 -19.93 16.30
C LYS A 153 -27.34 -19.81 14.77
N ASN A 154 -27.16 -20.90 14.04
CA ASN A 154 -27.04 -20.89 12.58
C ASN A 154 -28.37 -20.67 11.85
N GLU A 155 -29.48 -21.01 12.50
CA GLU A 155 -30.85 -20.80 12.03
C GLU A 155 -31.30 -19.34 12.12
N LEU A 156 -30.55 -18.49 12.82
CA LEU A 156 -30.87 -17.08 12.93
C LEU A 156 -30.42 -16.35 11.67
N HIS A 157 -31.39 -15.71 11.02
CA HIS A 157 -31.18 -14.89 9.84
C HIS A 157 -31.28 -13.41 10.21
N GLY A 158 -30.61 -12.58 9.42
CA GLY A 158 -30.63 -11.15 9.68
C GLY A 158 -30.01 -10.33 8.56
N ASN A 159 -29.75 -9.07 8.88
CA ASN A 159 -29.27 -8.09 7.92
C ASN A 159 -27.97 -7.44 8.40
N ALA A 160 -27.12 -7.09 7.43
CA ALA A 160 -26.02 -6.16 7.62
C ALA A 160 -26.49 -4.75 7.25
N SER A 161 -26.25 -3.78 8.11
CA SER A 161 -26.60 -2.37 7.95
C SER A 161 -25.38 -1.46 8.04
N VAL A 162 -25.36 -0.38 7.25
CA VAL A 162 -24.30 0.63 7.28
C VAL A 162 -24.29 1.38 8.61
N VAL A 163 -23.11 1.46 9.22
CA VAL A 163 -22.89 2.29 10.40
C VAL A 163 -23.01 3.77 10.01
N PRO A 164 -23.82 4.60 10.70
CA PRO A 164 -24.03 5.99 10.32
C PRO A 164 -22.74 6.81 10.13
N GLY A 165 -21.76 6.63 11.02
CA GLY A 165 -20.46 7.31 10.96
C GLY A 165 -19.50 6.81 9.86
N ALA A 166 -19.86 5.73 9.16
CA ALA A 166 -19.06 5.19 8.05
C ALA A 166 -19.56 5.66 6.67
N LYS A 167 -20.70 6.38 6.60
CA LYS A 167 -21.24 6.89 5.34
C LYS A 167 -20.18 7.70 4.59
N GLY A 168 -19.99 7.40 3.31
CA GLY A 168 -18.97 8.03 2.46
C GLY A 168 -17.61 7.32 2.45
N HIS A 169 -17.40 6.28 3.26
CA HIS A 169 -16.19 5.47 3.16
C HIS A 169 -16.13 4.77 1.78
N PRO A 170 -14.98 4.76 1.07
CA PRO A 170 -14.90 4.21 -0.28
C PRO A 170 -15.37 2.74 -0.41
N VAL A 171 -15.17 1.94 0.64
CA VAL A 171 -15.62 0.54 0.70
C VAL A 171 -17.15 0.42 0.60
N LEU A 172 -17.90 1.44 1.01
CA LEU A 172 -19.37 1.44 0.99
C LEU A 172 -19.96 2.06 -0.28
N ASN A 173 -19.13 2.48 -1.25
CA ASN A 173 -19.62 3.14 -2.47
C ASN A 173 -20.56 2.23 -3.28
N GLY A 174 -21.83 2.64 -3.36
CA GLY A 174 -22.88 1.89 -4.06
C GLY A 174 -23.29 0.59 -3.38
N VAL A 175 -22.91 0.38 -2.10
CA VAL A 175 -23.46 -0.67 -1.25
C VAL A 175 -24.75 -0.14 -0.62
N GLY A 176 -25.83 -0.92 -0.65
CA GLY A 176 -27.10 -0.59 -0.03
C GLY A 176 -26.95 -0.30 1.47
N SER A 177 -27.82 0.56 2.00
CA SER A 177 -27.81 0.90 3.44
C SER A 177 -28.07 -0.30 4.34
N GLU A 178 -28.76 -1.31 3.81
CA GLU A 178 -29.01 -2.59 4.47
C GLU A 178 -29.10 -3.71 3.40
N PHE A 179 -28.63 -4.93 3.74
CA PHE A 179 -28.82 -6.12 2.92
C PHE A 179 -28.84 -7.40 3.76
N LYS A 180 -29.51 -8.44 3.26
CA LYS A 180 -29.57 -9.75 3.91
C LYS A 180 -28.18 -10.38 4.00
N MET A 181 -27.81 -10.82 5.20
CA MET A 181 -26.54 -11.50 5.44
C MET A 181 -26.70 -13.02 5.44
N GLY A 182 -25.67 -13.72 4.98
CA GLY A 182 -25.54 -15.16 4.99
C GLY A 182 -24.84 -15.69 6.24
N GLY A 183 -25.23 -16.91 6.64
CA GLY A 183 -24.67 -17.61 7.79
C GLY A 183 -24.93 -16.94 9.15
N SER A 184 -24.37 -17.52 10.20
CA SER A 184 -24.49 -17.04 11.58
C SER A 184 -23.82 -15.66 11.83
N LEU A 185 -24.41 -14.88 12.74
CA LEU A 185 -23.85 -13.63 13.24
C LEU A 185 -22.67 -13.90 14.19
N TYR A 186 -21.50 -13.34 13.91
CA TYR A 186 -20.31 -13.47 14.77
C TYR A 186 -20.34 -12.46 15.90
N LYS A 187 -19.82 -12.84 17.07
CA LYS A 187 -19.66 -11.96 18.24
C LYS A 187 -18.28 -11.32 18.18
N ASN A 188 -18.21 -10.03 17.86
CA ASN A 188 -16.96 -9.32 17.60
C ASN A 188 -16.73 -8.12 18.54
N THR A 189 -17.73 -7.75 19.33
CA THR A 189 -17.64 -6.57 20.21
C THR A 189 -16.80 -6.85 21.47
N PRO A 190 -15.89 -5.94 21.88
CA PRO A 190 -15.44 -4.74 21.16
C PRO A 190 -14.40 -5.09 20.08
N LEU A 191 -14.35 -4.30 19.00
CA LEU A 191 -13.22 -4.31 18.06
C LEU A 191 -11.94 -3.77 18.73
N ALA A 192 -10.79 -4.02 18.09
CA ALA A 192 -9.53 -3.38 18.50
C ALA A 192 -9.65 -1.85 18.43
N LYS A 193 -8.85 -1.11 19.22
CA LYS A 193 -8.91 0.36 19.35
C LYS A 193 -8.87 1.11 18.00
N GLN A 194 -8.14 0.59 17.02
CA GLN A 194 -8.02 1.19 15.68
C GLN A 194 -9.00 0.59 14.65
N GLY A 195 -9.84 -0.37 15.06
CA GLY A 195 -10.88 -0.97 14.22
C GLY A 195 -12.01 0.04 13.98
N LYS A 196 -12.34 0.29 12.70
CA LYS A 196 -13.37 1.25 12.29
C LYS A 196 -14.55 0.50 11.67
N PRO A 197 -15.66 0.32 12.40
CA PRO A 197 -16.80 -0.45 11.90
C PRO A 197 -17.45 0.26 10.70
N LEU A 198 -17.71 -0.52 9.65
CA LEU A 198 -18.42 -0.08 8.45
C LEU A 198 -19.85 -0.61 8.41
N LEU A 199 -20.04 -1.87 8.80
CA LEU A 199 -21.34 -2.55 8.85
C LEU A 199 -21.58 -3.20 10.22
N THR A 200 -22.83 -3.17 10.68
CA THR A 200 -23.32 -3.96 11.82
C THR A 200 -24.34 -4.99 11.37
N GLY A 201 -24.25 -6.21 11.89
CA GLY A 201 -25.22 -7.27 11.69
C GLY A 201 -26.19 -7.34 12.87
N ARG A 202 -27.45 -7.66 12.59
CA ARG A 202 -28.49 -7.91 13.60
C ARG A 202 -29.23 -9.19 13.29
N VAL A 203 -29.47 -10.00 14.31
CA VAL A 203 -30.40 -11.14 14.27
C VAL A 203 -31.40 -10.99 15.41
N GLU A 204 -32.54 -11.68 15.30
CA GLU A 204 -33.58 -11.64 16.32
C GLU A 204 -33.06 -12.06 17.70
N GLY A 205 -33.50 -11.33 18.74
CA GLY A 205 -33.19 -11.64 20.13
C GLY A 205 -31.74 -11.37 20.59
N HIS A 206 -30.90 -10.76 19.75
CA HIS A 206 -29.49 -10.52 20.08
C HIS A 206 -29.01 -9.09 19.78
N PRO A 207 -27.98 -8.61 20.51
CA PRO A 207 -27.34 -7.34 20.21
C PRO A 207 -26.77 -7.28 18.80
N ALA A 208 -26.64 -6.06 18.27
CA ALA A 208 -25.94 -5.84 17.01
C ALA A 208 -24.44 -6.08 17.18
N GLU A 209 -23.81 -6.68 16.18
CA GLU A 209 -22.37 -6.95 16.18
C GLU A 209 -21.71 -6.32 14.93
N PRO A 210 -20.48 -5.81 15.01
CA PRO A 210 -19.73 -5.43 13.82
C PRO A 210 -19.55 -6.64 12.90
N VAL A 211 -19.92 -6.49 11.63
CA VAL A 211 -19.76 -7.55 10.62
C VAL A 211 -18.82 -7.18 9.49
N ALA A 212 -18.47 -5.90 9.33
CA ALA A 212 -17.39 -5.47 8.46
C ALA A 212 -16.73 -4.20 8.99
N TRP A 213 -15.40 -4.11 8.91
CA TRP A 213 -14.63 -2.98 9.40
C TRP A 213 -13.29 -2.83 8.68
N THR A 214 -12.67 -1.66 8.82
CA THR A 214 -11.28 -1.44 8.44
C THR A 214 -10.37 -1.41 9.66
N HIS A 215 -9.10 -1.74 9.45
CA HIS A 215 -8.05 -1.69 10.45
C HIS A 215 -6.72 -1.30 9.79
N SER A 216 -5.71 -1.02 10.62
CA SER A 216 -4.34 -0.81 10.15
C SER A 216 -3.37 -1.47 11.12
N TYR A 217 -2.49 -2.30 10.58
CA TYR A 217 -1.38 -2.93 11.27
C TYR A 217 -0.11 -2.67 10.47
N LYS A 218 0.92 -2.10 11.11
CA LYS A 218 2.17 -1.69 10.43
C LYS A 218 1.94 -0.77 9.22
N GLY A 219 0.90 0.06 9.31
CA GLY A 219 0.54 0.95 8.21
C GLY A 219 -0.03 0.20 7.01
N ASN A 220 -0.54 -1.01 7.15
CA ASN A 220 -1.29 -1.64 6.08
C ASN A 220 -2.73 -1.09 6.01
N ARG A 221 -3.39 -1.34 4.88
CA ARG A 221 -4.85 -1.26 4.78
C ARG A 221 -5.42 -2.65 5.00
N THR A 222 -6.03 -2.89 6.15
CA THR A 222 -6.77 -4.12 6.41
C THR A 222 -8.27 -3.88 6.29
N PHE A 223 -8.96 -4.78 5.59
CA PHE A 223 -10.41 -4.91 5.68
C PHE A 223 -10.76 -6.31 6.19
N TYR A 224 -11.69 -6.39 7.13
CA TYR A 224 -12.25 -7.66 7.55
C TYR A 224 -13.77 -7.62 7.45
N THR A 225 -14.35 -8.76 7.09
CA THR A 225 -15.78 -9.00 7.21
C THR A 225 -16.04 -10.40 7.76
N SER A 226 -16.97 -10.50 8.72
CA SER A 226 -17.45 -11.80 9.21
C SER A 226 -18.43 -12.45 8.23
N LEU A 227 -18.82 -11.74 7.17
CA LEU A 227 -19.57 -12.29 6.04
C LEU A 227 -18.65 -13.09 5.12
N GLY A 228 -19.24 -13.86 4.21
CA GLY A 228 -18.53 -14.73 3.27
C GLY A 228 -19.14 -16.12 3.14
N HIS A 229 -20.32 -16.35 3.70
CA HIS A 229 -21.10 -17.55 3.41
C HIS A 229 -21.37 -17.64 1.90
N LYS A 230 -21.63 -18.84 1.37
CA LYS A 230 -21.99 -19.00 -0.05
C LYS A 230 -23.15 -18.09 -0.48
N ASP A 231 -24.11 -17.84 0.42
CA ASP A 231 -25.24 -16.95 0.17
C ASP A 231 -24.83 -15.47 0.12
N ASP A 232 -23.76 -15.08 0.83
CA ASP A 232 -23.19 -13.75 0.72
C ASP A 232 -22.56 -13.56 -0.67
N PHE A 233 -21.83 -14.56 -1.19
CA PHE A 233 -21.27 -14.49 -2.55
C PHE A 233 -22.34 -14.45 -3.64
N ALA A 234 -23.55 -14.95 -3.37
CA ALA A 234 -24.70 -14.78 -4.25
C ALA A 234 -25.37 -13.40 -4.13
N ASN A 235 -25.05 -12.63 -3.08
CA ASN A 235 -25.62 -11.31 -2.84
C ASN A 235 -24.78 -10.22 -3.54
N PRO A 236 -25.34 -9.47 -4.52
CA PRO A 236 -24.60 -8.43 -5.23
C PRO A 236 -24.11 -7.29 -4.32
N GLN A 237 -24.78 -7.04 -3.19
CA GLN A 237 -24.34 -6.02 -2.23
C GLN A 237 -23.05 -6.43 -1.52
N PHE A 238 -22.91 -7.70 -1.16
CA PHE A 238 -21.68 -8.24 -0.58
C PHE A 238 -20.55 -8.27 -1.59
N VAL A 239 -20.82 -8.72 -2.83
CA VAL A 239 -19.79 -8.70 -3.90
C VAL A 239 -19.30 -7.27 -4.17
N LYS A 240 -20.21 -6.29 -4.21
CA LYS A 240 -19.86 -4.86 -4.34
C LYS A 240 -19.00 -4.36 -3.18
N LEU A 241 -19.35 -4.72 -1.95
CA LEU A 241 -18.57 -4.40 -0.75
C LEU A 241 -17.14 -4.96 -0.86
N LEU A 242 -17.01 -6.23 -1.24
CA LEU A 242 -15.72 -6.91 -1.37
C LEU A 242 -14.87 -6.31 -2.51
N ASP A 243 -15.49 -6.01 -3.65
CA ASP A 243 -14.82 -5.31 -4.76
C ASP A 243 -14.27 -3.95 -4.34
N ASN A 244 -15.08 -3.16 -3.62
CA ASN A 244 -14.64 -1.86 -3.12
C ASN A 244 -13.54 -2.02 -2.06
N ALA A 245 -13.57 -3.07 -1.23
CA ALA A 245 -12.52 -3.38 -0.27
C ALA A 245 -11.20 -3.74 -0.96
N VAL A 246 -11.23 -4.59 -2.00
CA VAL A 246 -10.06 -4.91 -2.84
C VAL A 246 -9.49 -3.64 -3.47
N ALA A 247 -10.34 -2.83 -4.10
CA ALA A 247 -9.93 -1.57 -4.71
C ALA A 247 -9.38 -0.57 -3.68
N TRP A 248 -9.97 -0.49 -2.48
CA TRP A 248 -9.49 0.37 -1.40
C TRP A 248 -8.15 -0.10 -0.85
N CYS A 249 -7.95 -1.41 -0.67
CA CYS A 249 -6.67 -1.98 -0.24
C CYS A 249 -5.56 -1.73 -1.27
N LEU A 250 -5.87 -1.87 -2.57
CA LEU A 250 -4.91 -1.73 -3.68
C LEU A 250 -4.79 -0.30 -4.22
N ALA A 251 -5.67 0.62 -3.81
CA ALA A 251 -5.59 2.00 -4.25
C ALA A 251 -4.17 2.52 -3.97
N LYS A 252 -3.61 3.28 -4.93
CA LYS A 252 -2.36 4.04 -4.78
C LYS A 252 -2.54 5.16 -3.75
N SER A 253 -2.90 4.82 -2.53
CA SER A 253 -2.59 5.65 -1.39
C SER A 253 -1.14 5.40 -1.05
N ALA A 254 -0.35 6.48 -0.94
CA ALA A 254 0.89 6.52 -0.18
C ALA A 254 0.82 5.45 0.92
N LYS A 255 1.76 4.48 0.91
CA LYS A 255 1.95 3.51 2.00
C LYS A 255 1.48 4.19 3.28
N PRO A 256 0.47 3.70 4.01
CA PRO A 256 0.14 4.30 5.27
C PRO A 256 1.44 4.25 6.07
N GLY A 257 2.11 5.40 6.18
CA GLY A 257 3.21 5.55 7.10
C GLY A 257 2.65 5.20 8.48
N ALA A 258 3.56 4.93 9.41
CA ALA A 258 3.24 5.10 10.82
C ALA A 258 2.31 6.33 10.98
N SER A 259 1.25 6.21 11.80
CA SER A 259 0.31 7.33 11.95
C SER A 259 1.10 8.58 12.32
N PRO A 260 0.63 9.80 12.01
CA PRO A 260 1.38 11.01 12.32
C PRO A 260 1.84 11.08 13.78
N ALA A 261 1.04 10.54 14.72
CA ALA A 261 1.41 10.35 16.11
C ALA A 261 2.52 9.30 16.31
N ASP A 262 2.46 8.13 15.66
CA ASP A 262 3.52 7.12 15.74
C ASP A 262 4.86 7.64 15.17
N VAL A 263 4.83 8.43 14.09
CA VAL A 263 6.03 9.09 13.55
C VAL A 263 6.56 10.11 14.55
N ALA A 264 5.67 10.88 15.16
CA ALA A 264 6.04 11.85 16.18
C ALA A 264 6.72 11.18 17.38
N ASP A 265 6.11 10.13 17.94
CA ASP A 265 6.67 9.37 19.06
C ASP A 265 8.01 8.72 18.70
N LYS A 266 8.11 8.12 17.50
CA LYS A 266 9.33 7.47 17.01
C LYS A 266 10.54 8.41 16.94
N TYR A 267 10.33 9.67 16.62
CA TYR A 267 11.40 10.66 16.42
C TYR A 267 11.44 11.76 17.49
N GLY A 268 10.55 11.73 18.48
CA GLY A 268 10.45 12.76 19.52
C GLY A 268 9.96 14.11 18.99
N ILE A 269 9.02 14.11 18.03
CA ILE A 269 8.42 15.34 17.50
C ILE A 269 7.31 15.79 18.45
N GLU A 270 7.44 16.97 19.04
CA GLU A 270 6.39 17.54 19.89
C GLU A 270 5.29 18.21 19.07
N GLU A 271 4.03 18.02 19.45
CA GLU A 271 2.88 18.64 18.78
C GLU A 271 2.97 20.17 18.87
N GLY A 272 2.74 20.83 17.73
CA GLY A 272 2.75 22.29 17.61
C GLY A 272 4.14 22.93 17.69
N LYS A 273 5.22 22.14 17.81
CA LYS A 273 6.60 22.66 17.86
C LYS A 273 7.40 22.19 16.63
N PRO A 274 7.96 23.11 15.83
CA PRO A 274 8.83 22.73 14.72
C PRO A 274 10.05 21.91 15.16
N PHE A 275 10.20 20.71 14.61
CA PHE A 275 11.33 19.83 14.89
C PHE A 275 12.44 20.00 13.84
N ARG A 276 13.56 20.57 14.23
CA ARG A 276 14.62 20.98 13.29
C ARG A 276 15.76 19.95 13.25
N ILE A 277 16.08 19.43 12.07
CA ILE A 277 16.98 18.28 11.89
C ILE A 277 17.97 18.44 10.73
N GLY A 278 19.01 17.59 10.70
CA GLY A 278 20.00 17.52 9.63
C GLY A 278 19.61 16.60 8.46
N VAL A 279 20.42 16.63 7.38
CA VAL A 279 20.14 15.92 6.10
C VAL A 279 19.91 14.42 6.26
N SER A 280 20.76 13.72 7.03
CA SER A 280 20.69 12.25 7.15
C SER A 280 19.38 11.76 7.77
N LEU A 281 18.93 12.41 8.85
CA LEU A 281 17.66 12.07 9.50
C LEU A 281 16.47 12.48 8.61
N PHE A 282 16.55 13.64 7.97
CA PHE A 282 15.51 14.12 7.07
C PHE A 282 15.28 13.16 5.89
N GLU A 283 16.36 12.67 5.26
CA GLU A 283 16.28 11.66 4.20
C GLU A 283 15.69 10.34 4.71
N LYS A 284 16.12 9.89 5.90
CA LYS A 284 15.58 8.67 6.53
C LYS A 284 14.07 8.78 6.74
N MET A 285 13.61 9.88 7.33
CA MET A 285 12.18 10.12 7.56
C MET A 285 11.40 10.16 6.23
N TRP A 286 11.94 10.82 5.21
CA TRP A 286 11.32 10.88 3.90
C TRP A 286 11.18 9.49 3.25
N LYS A 287 12.27 8.71 3.21
CA LYS A 287 12.31 7.41 2.52
C LYS A 287 11.58 6.29 3.27
N THR A 288 11.70 6.27 4.60
CA THR A 288 11.17 5.17 5.42
C THR A 288 9.69 5.38 5.75
N ASP A 289 9.30 6.61 6.11
CA ASP A 289 7.97 6.89 6.64
C ASP A 289 7.05 7.56 5.59
N ASN A 290 7.54 7.76 4.36
CA ASN A 290 6.79 8.28 3.20
C ASN A 290 6.07 9.61 3.49
N LEU A 291 6.75 10.49 4.22
CA LEU A 291 6.20 11.77 4.68
C LEU A 291 6.09 12.79 3.54
N THR A 292 5.21 13.79 3.71
CA THR A 292 5.00 14.81 2.69
C THR A 292 6.13 15.85 2.73
N LEU A 293 6.85 15.98 1.62
CA LEU A 293 7.84 17.03 1.43
C LEU A 293 7.17 18.33 0.98
N LEU A 294 7.62 19.46 1.55
CA LEU A 294 7.19 20.81 1.19
C LEU A 294 8.41 21.70 0.93
N ASP A 295 8.53 22.15 -0.31
CA ASP A 295 9.50 23.14 -0.75
C ASP A 295 8.87 24.53 -0.65
N VAL A 296 9.48 25.40 0.15
CA VAL A 296 9.01 26.79 0.31
C VAL A 296 9.89 27.83 -0.38
N ARG A 297 10.72 27.39 -1.34
CA ARG A 297 11.57 28.26 -2.16
C ARG A 297 10.77 28.97 -3.25
N THR A 298 11.41 29.93 -3.92
CA THR A 298 10.81 30.67 -5.02
C THR A 298 10.66 29.84 -6.29
N THR A 299 9.80 30.30 -7.21
CA THR A 299 9.61 29.64 -8.53
C THR A 299 10.93 29.37 -9.27
N PRO A 300 11.88 30.33 -9.39
CA PRO A 300 13.14 30.07 -10.07
C PRO A 300 14.00 29.02 -9.35
N GLU A 301 14.01 29.02 -8.02
CA GLU A 301 14.76 28.04 -7.22
C GLU A 301 14.21 26.62 -7.39
N TYR A 302 12.88 26.45 -7.40
CA TYR A 302 12.22 25.16 -7.61
C TYR A 302 12.53 24.60 -9.01
N LYS A 303 12.39 25.44 -10.05
CA LYS A 303 12.66 25.07 -11.45
C LYS A 303 14.14 24.79 -11.73
N ALA A 304 15.06 25.40 -10.98
CA ALA A 304 16.50 25.11 -11.11
C ALA A 304 16.87 23.73 -10.55
N GLY A 305 16.03 23.18 -9.67
CA GLY A 305 16.10 21.82 -9.16
C GLY A 305 15.57 21.72 -7.73
N HIS A 306 14.96 20.58 -7.39
CA HIS A 306 14.27 20.32 -6.14
C HIS A 306 14.41 18.87 -5.68
N ILE A 307 14.01 18.58 -4.43
CA ILE A 307 13.97 17.20 -3.93
C ILE A 307 12.80 16.47 -4.62
N PRO A 308 13.00 15.27 -5.21
CA PRO A 308 11.98 14.57 -5.99
C PRO A 308 10.67 14.38 -5.22
N GLY A 309 9.53 14.57 -5.89
CA GLY A 309 8.21 14.36 -5.30
C GLY A 309 7.79 15.39 -4.24
N THR A 310 8.48 16.52 -4.13
CA THR A 310 8.08 17.60 -3.21
C THR A 310 6.81 18.31 -3.69
N LYS A 311 5.96 18.72 -2.75
CA LYS A 311 5.00 19.80 -3.00
C LYS A 311 5.75 21.13 -2.95
N TRP A 312 5.24 22.14 -3.65
CA TRP A 312 5.88 23.45 -3.71
C TRP A 312 4.87 24.57 -3.42
N ILE A 313 5.19 25.42 -2.45
CA ILE A 313 4.41 26.62 -2.10
C ILE A 313 5.41 27.73 -1.76
N ASP A 314 5.54 28.73 -2.64
CA ASP A 314 6.48 29.83 -2.46
C ASP A 314 6.19 30.65 -1.19
N TRP A 315 7.15 30.70 -0.26
CA TRP A 315 7.05 31.48 0.98
C TRP A 315 6.80 32.98 0.75
N PHE A 316 7.34 33.55 -0.33
CA PHE A 316 7.17 34.96 -0.63
C PHE A 316 5.88 35.27 -1.40
N SER A 317 5.13 34.25 -1.79
CA SER A 317 3.82 34.46 -2.41
C SER A 317 2.85 35.04 -1.39
N PRO A 318 2.06 36.08 -1.73
CA PRO A 318 1.00 36.57 -0.86
C PRO A 318 -0.07 35.50 -0.56
N LYS A 319 -0.14 34.45 -1.39
CA LYS A 319 -1.07 33.32 -1.24
C LYS A 319 -0.52 32.19 -0.38
N PHE A 320 0.67 32.32 0.21
CA PHE A 320 1.31 31.23 0.98
C PHE A 320 0.38 30.67 2.06
N ALA A 321 -0.22 31.54 2.88
CA ALA A 321 -1.10 31.13 3.95
C ALA A 321 -2.36 30.41 3.42
N ASP A 322 -2.96 30.91 2.34
CA ASP A 322 -4.16 30.31 1.74
C ASP A 322 -3.86 28.93 1.14
N GLU A 323 -2.71 28.76 0.49
CA GLU A 323 -2.30 27.47 -0.07
C GLU A 323 -1.95 26.45 1.02
N VAL A 324 -1.25 26.90 2.08
CA VAL A 324 -0.96 26.06 3.24
C VAL A 324 -2.23 25.66 3.98
N ALA A 325 -3.22 26.55 4.09
CA ALA A 325 -4.48 26.25 4.78
C ALA A 325 -5.28 25.11 4.13
N LYS A 326 -5.05 24.83 2.84
CA LYS A 326 -5.66 23.70 2.10
C LYS A 326 -5.00 22.36 2.39
N LEU A 327 -3.85 22.36 3.06
CA LEU A 327 -3.12 21.13 3.40
C LEU A 327 -3.76 20.44 4.63
N ASP A 328 -3.50 19.14 4.75
CA ASP A 328 -4.04 18.28 5.81
C ASP A 328 -3.25 18.49 7.11
N LYS A 329 -3.87 19.16 8.08
CA LYS A 329 -3.23 19.58 9.35
C LYS A 329 -2.80 18.41 10.25
N ASP A 330 -3.36 17.22 10.02
CA ASP A 330 -3.06 16.03 10.80
C ASP A 330 -1.84 15.26 10.28
N LYS A 331 -1.19 15.68 9.18
CA LYS A 331 0.02 15.03 8.63
C LYS A 331 1.33 15.59 9.19
N VAL A 332 2.40 14.79 9.07
CA VAL A 332 3.78 15.24 9.28
C VAL A 332 4.35 15.83 7.99
N TYR A 333 4.80 17.07 8.04
CA TYR A 333 5.41 17.78 6.91
C TYR A 333 6.92 17.92 7.09
N LEU A 334 7.67 17.48 6.09
CA LEU A 334 9.09 17.71 5.94
C LEU A 334 9.31 18.97 5.09
N VAL A 335 9.65 20.09 5.72
CA VAL A 335 9.73 21.41 5.09
C VAL A 335 11.18 21.82 4.88
N TYR A 336 11.48 22.38 3.71
CA TYR A 336 12.81 22.92 3.43
C TYR A 336 12.75 24.17 2.56
N CYS A 337 13.79 25.00 2.67
CA CYS A 337 14.03 26.13 1.79
C CYS A 337 15.49 26.09 1.30
N ALA A 338 16.06 27.18 0.77
CA ALA A 338 17.47 27.18 0.34
C ALA A 338 18.46 26.86 1.47
N GLY A 339 18.37 27.55 2.61
CA GLY A 339 19.36 27.48 3.70
C GLY A 339 18.77 27.31 5.10
N GLY A 340 17.52 26.87 5.21
CA GLY A 340 16.86 26.55 6.49
C GLY A 340 16.17 27.72 7.22
N VAL A 341 16.32 28.98 6.80
CA VAL A 341 15.70 30.13 7.51
C VAL A 341 14.22 30.30 7.17
N ARG A 342 13.85 30.26 5.88
CA ARG A 342 12.45 30.40 5.44
C ARG A 342 11.61 29.19 5.89
N SER A 343 12.17 27.98 5.83
CA SER A 343 11.49 26.77 6.26
C SER A 343 11.22 26.75 7.76
N ALA A 344 12.12 27.24 8.61
CA ALA A 344 11.82 27.44 10.03
C ALA A 344 10.63 28.39 10.25
N ARG A 345 10.58 29.52 9.53
CA ARG A 345 9.46 30.47 9.61
C ARG A 345 8.16 29.85 9.11
N ALA A 346 8.23 29.09 8.01
CA ALA A 346 7.11 28.34 7.46
C ALA A 346 6.57 27.31 8.46
N CYS A 347 7.44 26.49 9.07
CA CYS A 347 7.03 25.52 10.09
C CYS A 347 6.35 26.20 11.28
N LYS A 348 6.91 27.31 11.79
CA LYS A 348 6.28 28.08 12.87
C LYS A 348 4.89 28.57 12.47
N LYS A 349 4.76 29.15 11.27
CA LYS A 349 3.48 29.65 10.77
C LYS A 349 2.45 28.52 10.60
N MET A 350 2.89 27.37 10.08
CA MET A 350 2.07 26.16 9.98
C MET A 350 1.60 25.70 11.38
N SER A 351 2.49 25.65 12.37
CA SER A 351 2.11 25.33 13.74
C SER A 351 1.06 26.30 14.31
N GLU A 352 1.21 27.62 14.09
CA GLU A 352 0.21 28.63 14.46
C GLU A 352 -1.15 28.44 13.73
N MET A 353 -1.13 27.84 12.53
CA MET A 353 -2.33 27.50 11.76
C MET A 353 -2.97 26.16 12.17
N GLY A 354 -2.40 25.48 13.17
CA GLY A 354 -2.91 24.22 13.73
C GLY A 354 -2.34 22.95 13.08
N PHE A 355 -1.20 23.04 12.38
CA PHE A 355 -0.48 21.84 11.94
C PHE A 355 0.22 21.20 13.12
N LYS A 356 -0.05 19.90 13.34
CA LYS A 356 0.45 19.18 14.51
C LYS A 356 1.94 18.92 14.46
N TYR A 357 2.45 18.49 13.31
CA TYR A 357 3.83 18.00 13.19
C TYR A 357 4.53 18.62 11.97
N THR A 358 5.52 19.47 12.24
CA THR A 358 6.36 20.07 11.18
C THR A 358 7.82 19.81 11.48
N VAL A 359 8.56 19.41 10.45
CA VAL A 359 9.97 19.04 10.54
C VAL A 359 10.75 19.90 9.55
N ASP A 360 11.75 20.61 10.03
CA ASP A 360 12.51 21.58 9.25
C ASP A 360 13.91 21.05 8.92
N LEU A 361 14.28 21.09 7.64
CA LEU A 361 15.64 20.78 7.19
C LEU A 361 16.59 21.95 7.51
N ALA A 362 17.34 21.83 8.60
CA ALA A 362 18.18 22.91 9.12
C ALA A 362 19.20 23.45 8.10
N PRO A 363 19.89 22.60 7.29
CA PRO A 363 20.83 23.07 6.27
C PRO A 363 20.17 23.52 4.95
N GLY A 364 18.85 23.33 4.82
CA GLY A 364 18.09 23.56 3.60
C GLY A 364 18.56 22.72 2.39
N PHE A 365 18.07 23.11 1.23
CA PHE A 365 18.39 22.50 -0.07
C PHE A 365 19.88 22.63 -0.42
N ASN A 366 20.56 23.69 0.05
CA ASN A 366 21.99 23.84 -0.14
C ASN A 366 22.76 22.72 0.57
N GLY A 367 22.41 22.40 1.82
CA GLY A 367 23.00 21.26 2.52
C GLY A 367 22.60 19.91 1.91
N TRP A 368 21.36 19.79 1.40
CA TRP A 368 20.93 18.60 0.65
C TRP A 368 21.81 18.32 -0.57
N LYS A 369 22.09 19.37 -1.37
CA LYS A 369 23.01 19.29 -2.52
C LYS A 369 24.45 18.99 -2.09
N ALA A 370 24.95 19.68 -1.06
CA ALA A 370 26.30 19.47 -0.56
C ALA A 370 26.52 18.02 -0.08
N ALA A 371 25.47 17.37 0.43
CA ALA A 371 25.49 15.96 0.83
C ALA A 371 25.30 14.97 -0.35
N GLY A 372 25.32 15.43 -1.61
CA GLY A 372 25.24 14.58 -2.79
C GLY A 372 23.90 13.85 -2.97
N LYS A 373 22.82 14.38 -2.41
CA LYS A 373 21.50 13.73 -2.42
C LYS A 373 20.74 13.96 -3.74
N ALA A 374 19.78 13.08 -4.03
CA ALA A 374 19.03 13.09 -5.28
C ALA A 374 18.23 14.39 -5.47
N ILE A 375 18.22 14.90 -6.71
CA ILE A 375 17.47 16.09 -7.14
C ILE A 375 16.75 15.81 -8.46
N GLU A 376 15.62 16.48 -8.66
CA GLU A 376 14.84 16.53 -9.90
C GLU A 376 14.86 17.96 -10.46
N LYS A 377 14.71 18.12 -11.78
CA LYS A 377 14.70 19.41 -12.48
C LYS A 377 13.41 19.60 -13.25
#